data_AF-A0A7C1JFC8-F1
#
_entry.id   AF-A0A7C1JFC8-F1
#
_cell.length_a   1.000
_cell.length_b   1.000
_cell.length_c   1.000
_cell.angle_alpha   90.00
_cell.angle_beta   90.00
_cell.angle_gamma   90.00
#
_symmetry.space_group_name_H-M   'P 1'
#
loop_
_entity.id
_entity.type
_entity.pdbx_description
1 polymer ?
#
loop_
_entity_poly.entity_id
_entity_poly.type
_entity_poly.pdbx_seq_one_letter_code
_entity_poly.pdbx_strand_id
1 'polypeptide(L)'
;SMGEQYGPLLVAKRKLALPELAEATIAVPGTLTTAYLALRLCLGGGFQHVVVPFDRIADAVVQGQYEGRRVDAGLLIHEGQLTYAQQGLYPLLDAGQWWHEQTGLPLPLGVNAIRRDLGPATIEGLHRLLLESIRYALEHRVEALAYAMGFSRGLEHAEADRFVQMYVNRWTLDLGPAGRKAIAELLDRGYAAGVIPHRVEPEFVAD
;
A
#
# COMPACT_ATOMS: atom_id res chain seq x y z
N SER A 1 1.51 -8.31 2.03
CA SER A 1 1.34 -7.15 2.92
C SER A 1 -0.12 -6.75 3.01
N MET A 2 -0.65 -6.64 4.22
CA MET A 2 -2.01 -6.22 4.51
C MET A 2 -1.97 -5.06 5.51
N GLY A 3 -2.80 -4.04 5.30
CA GLY A 3 -2.99 -2.93 6.21
C GLY A 3 -4.12 -3.22 7.21
N GLU A 4 -3.81 -3.34 8.49
CA GLU A 4 -4.79 -3.63 9.54
C GLU A 4 -5.09 -2.34 10.31
N GLN A 5 -6.13 -1.62 9.87
CA GLN A 5 -6.48 -0.26 10.36
C GLN A 5 -5.42 0.83 10.07
N TYR A 6 -4.51 0.55 9.14
CA TYR A 6 -3.57 1.52 8.58
C TYR A 6 -3.33 1.22 7.10
N GLY A 7 -2.97 2.22 6.33
CA GLY A 7 -2.73 2.07 4.90
C GLY A 7 -2.25 3.36 4.26
N PRO A 8 -2.22 3.41 2.92
CA PRO A 8 -1.79 4.58 2.16
C PRO A 8 -2.45 5.85 2.69
N LEU A 9 -1.62 6.87 2.91
CA LEU A 9 -2.02 8.08 3.63
C LEU A 9 -2.07 9.25 2.65
N LEU A 10 -3.25 9.84 2.50
CA LEU A 10 -3.40 11.09 1.78
C LEU A 10 -2.98 12.24 2.71
N VAL A 11 -2.03 13.06 2.26
CA VAL A 11 -1.50 14.19 3.04
C VAL A 11 -1.54 15.49 2.24
N ALA A 12 -1.53 16.63 2.95
CA ALA A 12 -1.41 17.96 2.36
C ALA A 12 -0.73 18.95 3.32
N LYS A 13 -0.35 20.15 2.84
CA LYS A 13 0.26 21.21 3.68
C LYS A 13 -0.70 21.83 4.71
N ARG A 14 -2.00 21.59 4.55
CA ARG A 14 -3.07 22.03 5.45
C ARG A 14 -4.22 21.04 5.39
N LYS A 15 -5.14 21.13 6.33
CA LYS A 15 -6.43 20.43 6.23
C LYS A 15 -7.18 20.92 5.00
N LEU A 16 -7.72 19.98 4.23
CA LEU A 16 -8.62 20.22 3.10
C LEU A 16 -10.00 19.66 3.45
N ALA A 17 -11.05 20.42 3.20
CA ALA A 17 -12.42 19.90 3.25
C ALA A 17 -12.70 19.02 2.02
N LEU A 18 -13.71 18.14 2.10
CA LEU A 18 -14.09 17.26 0.99
C LEU A 18 -14.29 17.98 -0.36
N PRO A 19 -14.97 19.16 -0.43
CA PRO A 19 -15.10 19.89 -1.69
C PRO A 19 -13.76 20.39 -2.26
N GLU A 20 -12.81 20.76 -1.40
CA GLU A 20 -11.49 21.19 -1.84
C GLU A 20 -10.66 20.02 -2.38
N LEU A 21 -10.88 18.82 -1.84
CA LEU A 21 -10.19 17.61 -2.30
C LEU A 21 -10.65 17.16 -3.69
N ALA A 22 -11.91 17.44 -4.06
CA ALA A 22 -12.42 17.14 -5.39
C ALA A 22 -11.72 17.95 -6.51
N GLU A 23 -11.31 19.19 -6.21
CA GLU A 23 -10.61 20.09 -7.12
C GLU A 23 -9.07 20.05 -6.97
N ALA A 24 -8.57 19.29 -5.99
CA ALA A 24 -7.14 19.15 -5.71
C ALA A 24 -6.46 18.27 -6.75
N THR A 25 -5.24 18.64 -7.15
CA THR A 25 -4.36 17.74 -7.90
C THR A 25 -3.55 16.89 -6.93
N ILE A 26 -3.75 15.56 -6.98
CA ILE A 26 -3.13 14.62 -6.06
C ILE A 26 -1.90 13.97 -6.73
N ALA A 27 -0.73 14.08 -6.11
CA ALA A 27 0.44 13.31 -6.48
C ALA A 27 0.25 11.84 -6.04
N VAL A 28 0.37 10.90 -6.98
CA VAL A 28 0.15 9.46 -6.72
C VAL A 28 1.36 8.62 -7.16
N PRO A 29 1.66 7.52 -6.47
CA PRO A 29 2.86 6.70 -6.74
C PRO A 29 2.73 5.84 -8.01
N GLY A 30 1.54 5.76 -8.59
CA GLY A 30 1.24 5.00 -9.80
C GLY A 30 -0.23 4.60 -9.86
N THR A 31 -0.78 4.56 -11.07
CA THR A 31 -2.22 4.29 -11.31
C THR A 31 -2.59 2.81 -11.18
N LEU A 32 -1.60 1.91 -11.20
CA LEU A 32 -1.78 0.47 -11.00
C LEU A 32 -1.58 0.02 -9.55
N THR A 33 -1.33 0.95 -8.64
CA THR A 33 -1.09 0.64 -7.23
C THR A 33 -2.40 0.42 -6.48
N THR A 34 -2.36 -0.44 -5.47
CA THR A 34 -3.50 -0.60 -4.55
C THR A 34 -3.85 0.70 -3.82
N ALA A 35 -2.84 1.54 -3.54
CA ALA A 35 -3.05 2.86 -2.96
C ALA A 35 -3.96 3.73 -3.84
N TYR A 36 -3.68 3.79 -5.14
CA TYR A 36 -4.50 4.53 -6.09
C TYR A 36 -5.92 3.98 -6.17
N LEU A 37 -6.07 2.65 -6.25
CA LEU A 37 -7.37 1.99 -6.25
C LEU A 37 -8.16 2.31 -4.96
N ALA A 38 -7.54 2.17 -3.80
CA ALA A 38 -8.19 2.45 -2.53
C ALA A 38 -8.64 3.92 -2.46
N LEU A 39 -7.79 4.88 -2.86
CA LEU A 39 -8.16 6.29 -2.88
C LEU A 39 -9.33 6.58 -3.86
N ARG A 40 -9.34 5.96 -5.05
CA ARG A 40 -10.45 6.04 -6.00
C ARG A 40 -11.77 5.57 -5.37
N LEU A 41 -11.73 4.48 -4.60
CA LEU A 41 -12.90 3.96 -3.89
C LEU A 41 -13.32 4.88 -2.74
N CYS A 42 -12.37 5.41 -1.96
CA CYS A 42 -12.64 6.36 -0.88
C CYS A 42 -13.36 7.62 -1.38
N LEU A 43 -12.90 8.17 -2.50
CA LEU A 43 -13.44 9.41 -3.07
C LEU A 43 -14.69 9.18 -3.95
N GLY A 44 -15.07 7.92 -4.20
CA GLY A 44 -16.25 7.58 -4.98
C GLY A 44 -16.17 7.95 -6.46
N GLY A 45 -14.97 8.15 -7.02
CA GLY A 45 -14.82 8.62 -8.39
C GLY A 45 -13.39 8.92 -8.82
N GLY A 46 -13.26 9.52 -10.02
CA GLY A 46 -11.99 10.03 -10.52
C GLY A 46 -11.60 11.35 -9.88
N PHE A 47 -10.29 11.60 -9.83
CA PHE A 47 -9.72 12.84 -9.32
C PHE A 47 -8.54 13.27 -10.18
N GLN A 48 -8.22 14.57 -10.13
CA GLN A 48 -7.07 15.12 -10.82
C GLN A 48 -5.79 14.60 -10.17
N HIS A 49 -4.88 14.06 -10.98
CA HIS A 49 -3.65 13.49 -10.45
C HIS A 49 -2.44 13.69 -11.36
N VAL A 50 -1.28 13.59 -10.73
CA VAL A 50 0.03 13.49 -11.39
C VAL A 50 0.75 12.27 -10.82
N VAL A 51 1.33 11.45 -11.70
CA VAL A 51 2.14 10.31 -11.28
C VAL A 51 3.52 10.83 -10.90
N VAL A 52 3.95 10.51 -9.69
CA VAL A 52 5.21 10.97 -9.10
C VAL A 52 5.89 9.75 -8.48
N PRO A 53 7.22 9.58 -8.64
CA PRO A 53 7.97 8.56 -7.90
C PRO A 53 7.67 8.66 -6.40
N PHE A 54 7.38 7.54 -5.76
CA PHE A 54 6.78 7.57 -4.42
C PHE A 54 7.63 8.28 -3.37
N ASP A 55 8.95 8.21 -3.52
CA ASP A 55 9.97 8.86 -2.69
C ASP A 55 10.05 10.38 -2.91
N ARG A 56 9.36 10.91 -3.93
CA ARG A 56 9.30 12.34 -4.29
C ARG A 56 7.94 12.96 -4.03
N ILE A 57 6.93 12.18 -3.63
CA ILE A 57 5.56 12.67 -3.42
C ILE A 57 5.51 13.72 -2.31
N ALA A 58 6.14 13.45 -1.16
CA ALA A 58 6.09 14.37 -0.04
C ALA A 58 6.76 15.71 -0.38
N ASP A 59 7.93 15.67 -1.03
CA ASP A 59 8.60 16.87 -1.58
C ASP A 59 7.71 17.63 -2.57
N ALA A 60 7.03 16.93 -3.49
CA ALA A 60 6.13 17.55 -4.47
C ALA A 60 4.96 18.28 -3.80
N VAL A 61 4.40 17.72 -2.71
CA VAL A 61 3.35 18.37 -1.92
C VAL A 61 3.90 19.61 -1.22
N VAL A 62 5.09 19.52 -0.60
CA VAL A 62 5.72 20.66 0.09
C VAL A 62 6.00 21.81 -0.89
N GLN A 63 6.51 21.49 -2.08
CA GLN A 63 6.80 22.44 -3.15
C GLN A 63 5.53 22.95 -3.85
N GLY A 64 4.42 22.21 -3.75
CA GLY A 64 3.16 22.53 -4.42
C GLY A 64 3.14 22.22 -5.91
N GLN A 65 4.16 21.50 -6.42
CA GLN A 65 4.29 21.14 -7.82
C GLN A 65 5.24 19.96 -8.06
N TYR A 66 5.07 19.30 -9.21
CA TYR A 66 6.01 18.32 -9.74
C TYR A 66 6.11 18.51 -11.26
N GLU A 67 7.33 18.72 -11.77
CA GLU A 67 7.59 18.94 -13.21
C GLU A 67 6.69 20.02 -13.85
N GLY A 68 6.48 21.14 -13.14
CA GLY A 68 5.65 22.25 -13.61
C GLY A 68 4.14 22.03 -13.46
N ARG A 69 3.70 20.85 -12.99
CA ARG A 69 2.28 20.56 -12.71
C ARG A 69 1.98 20.86 -11.24
N ARG A 70 0.87 21.54 -10.98
CA ARG A 70 0.37 21.81 -9.62
C ARG A 70 0.14 20.51 -8.83
N VAL A 71 0.49 20.52 -7.55
CA VAL A 71 0.26 19.43 -6.59
C VAL A 71 -0.28 20.05 -5.29
N ASP A 72 -1.42 19.56 -4.82
CA ASP A 72 -2.09 20.07 -3.61
C ASP A 72 -2.06 19.07 -2.45
N ALA A 73 -2.09 17.78 -2.79
CA ALA A 73 -2.06 16.67 -1.88
C ALA A 73 -1.22 15.52 -2.46
N GLY A 74 -0.81 14.59 -1.61
CA GLY A 74 0.02 13.46 -2.01
C GLY A 74 -0.43 12.18 -1.34
N LEU A 75 -0.45 11.09 -2.10
CA LEU A 75 -0.78 9.77 -1.60
C LEU A 75 0.52 9.03 -1.23
N LEU A 76 0.80 8.97 0.06
CA LEU A 76 2.02 8.36 0.59
C LEU A 76 1.84 6.85 0.76
N ILE A 77 2.88 6.14 0.35
CA ILE A 77 3.10 4.70 0.56
C ILE A 77 4.49 4.50 1.13
N HIS A 78 4.81 3.27 1.53
CA HIS A 78 6.09 2.92 2.13
C HIS A 78 6.44 3.81 3.34
N GLU A 79 7.72 4.13 3.52
CA GLU A 79 8.25 4.85 4.68
C GLU A 79 7.67 6.26 4.85
N GLY A 80 7.19 6.89 3.78
CA GLY A 80 6.61 8.23 3.82
C GLY A 80 5.41 8.35 4.77
N GLN A 81 4.70 7.25 5.02
CA GLN A 81 3.59 7.19 5.96
C GLN A 81 4.01 7.44 7.42
N LEU A 82 5.30 7.24 7.75
CA LEU A 82 5.83 7.46 9.11
C LEU A 82 6.49 8.83 9.25
N THR A 83 7.05 9.38 8.17
CA THR A 83 7.91 10.57 8.22
C THR A 83 7.22 11.86 7.76
N TYR A 84 6.02 11.80 7.20
CA TYR A 84 5.31 12.96 6.64
C TYR A 84 5.18 14.15 7.62
N ALA A 85 5.00 13.88 8.92
CA ALA A 85 4.83 14.89 9.94
C ALA A 85 6.11 15.73 10.12
N GLN A 86 7.28 15.14 9.91
CA GLN A 86 8.58 15.82 9.96
C GLN A 86 8.71 16.87 8.84
N GLN A 87 7.96 16.70 7.74
CA GLN A 87 7.89 17.65 6.63
C GLN A 87 6.74 18.67 6.78
N GLY A 88 6.07 18.72 7.95
CA GLY A 88 4.97 19.64 8.21
C GLY A 88 3.68 19.32 7.44
N LEU A 89 3.53 18.08 6.97
CA LEU A 89 2.33 17.63 6.27
C LEU A 89 1.27 17.14 7.25
N TYR A 90 0.01 17.34 6.89
CA TYR A 90 -1.16 16.92 7.66
C TYR A 90 -1.81 15.70 7.01
N PRO A 91 -2.21 14.68 7.80
CA PRO A 91 -2.98 13.57 7.29
C PRO A 91 -4.41 14.02 7.01
N LEU A 92 -4.93 13.66 5.85
CA LEU A 92 -6.31 13.93 5.44
C LEU A 92 -7.17 12.67 5.50
N LEU A 93 -6.61 11.54 5.08
CA LEU A 93 -7.32 10.26 4.98
C LEU A 93 -6.31 9.11 5.07
N ASP A 94 -6.57 8.13 5.94
CA ASP A 94 -5.91 6.83 5.93
C ASP A 94 -6.81 5.81 5.21
N ALA A 95 -6.35 5.31 4.06
CA ALA A 95 -7.13 4.38 3.25
C ALA A 95 -7.36 3.03 3.92
N GLY A 96 -6.45 2.58 4.81
CA GLY A 96 -6.59 1.34 5.55
C GLY A 96 -7.58 1.45 6.70
N GLN A 97 -7.59 2.58 7.41
CA GLN A 97 -8.63 2.88 8.40
C GLN A 97 -10.01 2.95 7.74
N TRP A 98 -10.15 3.73 6.67
CA TRP A 98 -11.40 3.82 5.91
C TRP A 98 -11.86 2.44 5.44
N TRP A 99 -10.96 1.64 4.86
CA TRP A 99 -11.31 0.30 4.39
C TRP A 99 -11.85 -0.59 5.50
N HIS A 100 -11.21 -0.56 6.67
CA HIS A 100 -11.64 -1.32 7.82
C HIS A 100 -13.01 -0.86 8.33
N GLU A 101 -13.27 0.44 8.39
CA GLU A 101 -14.59 0.99 8.76
C GLU A 101 -15.70 0.54 7.79
N GLN A 102 -15.38 0.41 6.49
CA GLN A 102 -16.34 0.01 5.46
C GLN A 102 -16.59 -1.51 5.37
N THR A 103 -15.66 -2.35 5.83
CA THR A 103 -15.68 -3.80 5.54
C THR A 103 -15.45 -4.69 6.75
N GLY A 104 -14.84 -4.17 7.81
CA GLY A 104 -14.27 -4.95 8.91
C GLY A 104 -13.04 -5.78 8.52
N LEU A 105 -12.52 -5.65 7.30
CA LEU A 105 -11.41 -6.45 6.75
C LEU A 105 -10.10 -5.64 6.77
N PRO A 106 -8.92 -6.31 6.75
CA PRO A 106 -7.67 -5.63 6.47
C PRO A 106 -7.61 -5.19 5.00
N LEU A 107 -6.93 -4.09 4.69
CA LEU A 107 -6.73 -3.61 3.32
C LEU A 107 -5.61 -4.41 2.65
N PRO A 108 -5.85 -5.12 1.53
CA PRO A 108 -4.77 -5.72 0.75
C PRO A 108 -3.87 -4.62 0.19
N LEU A 109 -2.54 -4.78 0.26
CA LEU A 109 -1.61 -3.75 -0.25
C LEU A 109 -0.66 -4.31 -1.30
N GLY A 110 -0.07 -5.46 -1.02
CA GLY A 110 0.85 -6.14 -1.93
C GLY A 110 0.79 -7.65 -1.74
N VAL A 111 0.95 -8.37 -2.85
CA VAL A 111 0.94 -9.84 -2.92
C VAL A 111 2.12 -10.31 -3.76
N ASN A 112 2.61 -11.51 -3.46
CA ASN A 112 3.49 -12.21 -4.38
C ASN A 112 2.63 -12.96 -5.39
N ALA A 113 2.82 -12.66 -6.68
CA ALA A 113 2.15 -13.34 -7.77
C ALA A 113 3.12 -14.30 -8.47
N ILE A 114 2.63 -15.47 -8.85
CA ILE A 114 3.39 -16.48 -9.59
C ILE A 114 2.73 -16.74 -10.95
N ARG A 115 3.54 -16.96 -11.98
CA ARG A 115 3.02 -17.29 -13.31
C ARG A 115 2.46 -18.71 -13.32
N ARG A 116 1.26 -18.86 -13.88
CA ARG A 116 0.53 -20.14 -13.94
C ARG A 116 1.21 -21.20 -14.79
N ASP A 117 1.99 -20.78 -15.78
CA ASP A 117 2.64 -21.66 -16.76
C ASP A 117 3.93 -22.33 -16.25
N LEU A 118 4.34 -22.07 -15.00
CA LEU A 118 5.48 -22.73 -14.36
C LEU A 118 5.18 -24.18 -13.94
N GLY A 119 3.90 -24.57 -13.90
CA GLY A 119 3.46 -25.91 -13.54
C GLY A 119 3.36 -26.14 -12.03
N PRO A 120 2.50 -27.08 -11.58
CA PRO A 120 2.15 -27.23 -10.15
C PRO A 120 3.36 -27.48 -9.25
N ALA A 121 4.26 -28.39 -9.63
CA ALA A 121 5.42 -28.75 -8.81
C ALA A 121 6.37 -27.55 -8.55
N THR A 122 6.60 -26.70 -9.56
CA THR A 122 7.42 -25.49 -9.40
C THR A 122 6.70 -24.46 -8.54
N ILE A 123 5.40 -24.29 -8.72
CA ILE A 123 4.58 -23.36 -7.92
C ILE A 123 4.60 -23.75 -6.44
N GLU A 124 4.37 -25.02 -6.12
CA GLU A 124 4.42 -25.57 -4.76
C GLU A 124 5.81 -25.43 -4.14
N GLY A 125 6.86 -25.77 -4.91
CA GLY A 125 8.25 -25.63 -4.46
C GLY A 125 8.62 -24.19 -4.11
N LEU A 126 8.23 -23.22 -4.95
CA LEU A 126 8.47 -21.79 -4.69
C LEU A 126 7.66 -21.27 -3.51
N HIS A 127 6.40 -21.70 -3.37
CA HIS A 127 5.59 -21.34 -2.21
C HIS A 127 6.23 -21.79 -0.90
N ARG A 128 6.67 -23.06 -0.83
CA ARG A 128 7.37 -23.59 0.35
C ARG A 128 8.64 -22.82 0.68
N LEU A 129 9.49 -22.55 -0.33
CA LEU A 129 10.74 -21.81 -0.12
C LEU A 129 10.51 -20.37 0.36
N LEU A 130 9.50 -19.69 -0.19
CA LEU A 130 9.12 -18.35 0.26
C LEU A 130 8.64 -18.37 1.72
N LEU A 131 7.81 -19.35 2.09
CA LEU A 131 7.33 -19.51 3.46
C LEU A 131 8.46 -19.79 4.45
N GLU A 132 9.40 -20.68 4.08
CA GLU A 132 10.62 -20.96 4.86
C GLU A 132 11.47 -19.70 5.03
N SER A 133 11.66 -18.91 3.97
CA SER A 133 12.42 -17.66 4.03
C SER A 133 11.77 -16.62 4.94
N ILE A 134 10.44 -16.48 4.90
CA ILE A 134 9.70 -15.54 5.77
C ILE A 134 9.81 -15.98 7.23
N ARG A 135 9.61 -17.27 7.51
CA ARG A 135 9.75 -17.84 8.87
C ARG A 135 11.16 -17.61 9.42
N TYR A 136 12.18 -17.91 8.62
CA TYR A 136 13.57 -17.69 9.00
C TYR A 136 13.83 -16.23 9.37
N ALA A 137 13.38 -15.28 8.54
CA ALA A 137 13.55 -13.85 8.80
C ALA A 137 12.81 -13.37 10.08
N LEU A 138 11.66 -13.95 10.39
CA LEU A 138 10.92 -13.64 11.61
C LEU A 138 11.60 -14.20 12.87
N GLU A 139 12.17 -15.40 12.78
CA GLU A 139 12.93 -16.05 13.87
C GLU A 139 14.31 -15.39 14.08
N HIS A 140 14.93 -14.88 13.01
CA HIS A 140 16.26 -14.25 13.01
C HIS A 140 16.15 -12.74 12.77
N ARG A 141 15.23 -12.09 13.49
CA ARG A 141 14.81 -10.70 13.21
C ARG A 141 15.96 -9.69 13.19
N VAL A 142 16.94 -9.82 14.10
CA VAL A 142 18.09 -8.90 14.18
C VAL A 142 18.94 -8.97 12.90
N GLU A 143 19.26 -10.17 12.43
CA GLU A 143 20.06 -10.38 11.22
C GLU A 143 19.29 -9.94 9.97
N ALA A 144 18.00 -10.30 9.88
CA ALA A 144 17.14 -9.90 8.79
C ALA A 144 17.00 -8.37 8.71
N LEU A 145 16.83 -7.70 9.84
CA LEU A 145 16.76 -6.24 9.91
C LEU A 145 18.09 -5.60 9.53
N ALA A 146 19.23 -6.13 10.01
CA ALA A 146 20.54 -5.62 9.65
C ALA A 146 20.78 -5.64 8.13
N TYR A 147 20.35 -6.71 7.45
CA TYR A 147 20.35 -6.76 5.98
C TYR A 147 19.37 -5.76 5.37
N ALA A 148 18.15 -5.67 5.89
CA ALA A 148 17.12 -4.76 5.40
C ALA A 148 17.49 -3.28 5.53
N MET A 149 18.33 -2.91 6.51
CA MET A 149 18.82 -1.54 6.69
C MET A 149 19.55 -0.99 5.46
N GLY A 150 20.16 -1.85 4.63
CA GLY A 150 20.75 -1.44 3.35
C GLY A 150 19.73 -0.84 2.37
N PHE A 151 18.43 -1.07 2.59
CA PHE A 151 17.32 -0.59 1.77
C PHE A 151 16.44 0.44 2.50
N SER A 152 16.82 0.88 3.70
CA SER A 152 15.96 1.70 4.58
C SER A 152 15.82 3.16 4.15
N ARG A 153 16.58 3.62 3.15
CA ARG A 153 16.50 4.97 2.57
C ARG A 153 16.61 6.11 3.59
N GLY A 154 17.47 5.91 4.59
CA GLY A 154 17.74 6.91 5.63
C GLY A 154 16.78 6.84 6.82
N LEU A 155 15.91 5.83 6.91
CA LEU A 155 15.21 5.54 8.16
C LEU A 155 16.20 5.15 9.26
N GLU A 156 15.94 5.67 10.46
CA GLU A 156 16.61 5.22 11.67
C GLU A 156 16.22 3.77 11.98
N HIS A 157 17.07 3.05 12.71
CA HIS A 157 16.87 1.61 12.98
C HIS A 157 15.50 1.31 13.61
N ALA A 158 15.04 2.14 14.54
CA ALA A 158 13.74 1.98 15.19
C ALA A 158 12.56 2.21 14.23
N GLU A 159 12.68 3.14 13.28
CA GLU A 159 11.65 3.42 12.27
C GLU A 159 11.59 2.29 11.24
N ALA A 160 12.76 1.76 10.83
CA ALA A 160 12.86 0.62 9.94
C ALA A 160 12.26 -0.64 10.58
N ASP A 161 12.57 -0.93 11.84
CA ASP A 161 11.99 -2.08 12.57
C ASP A 161 10.47 -1.99 12.65
N ARG A 162 9.96 -0.80 13.00
CA ARG A 162 8.51 -0.51 13.02
C ARG A 162 7.88 -0.72 11.65
N PHE A 163 8.49 -0.18 10.59
CA PHE A 163 7.98 -0.31 9.22
C PHE A 163 7.94 -1.77 8.76
N VAL A 164 9.00 -2.52 9.02
CA VAL A 164 9.05 -3.97 8.71
C VAL A 164 7.96 -4.71 9.47
N GLN A 165 7.74 -4.40 10.76
CA GLN A 165 6.68 -5.06 11.55
C GLN A 165 5.27 -4.82 11.00
N MET A 166 5.01 -3.63 10.45
CA MET A 166 3.74 -3.32 9.83
C MET A 166 3.46 -4.27 8.67
N TYR A 167 4.44 -4.53 7.80
CA TYR A 167 4.17 -5.25 6.56
C TYR A 167 4.66 -6.70 6.50
N VAL A 168 5.51 -7.11 7.45
CA VAL A 168 6.03 -8.48 7.62
C VAL A 168 5.56 -9.01 8.97
N ASN A 169 4.44 -9.73 8.94
CA ASN A 169 3.74 -10.25 10.12
C ASN A 169 2.92 -11.50 9.76
N ARG A 170 1.96 -11.89 10.61
CA ARG A 170 1.07 -13.04 10.39
C ARG A 170 0.46 -13.10 8.98
N TRP A 171 0.07 -11.94 8.42
CA TRP A 171 -0.54 -11.85 7.09
C TRP A 171 0.43 -12.20 5.96
N THR A 172 1.73 -12.14 6.23
CA THR A 172 2.78 -12.49 5.28
C THR A 172 3.04 -13.99 5.27
N LEU A 173 2.85 -14.65 6.43
CA LEU A 173 2.93 -16.11 6.55
C LEU A 173 1.70 -16.77 5.95
N ASP A 174 0.51 -16.28 6.29
CA ASP A 174 -0.75 -16.77 5.76
C ASP A 174 -1.79 -15.65 5.74
N LEU A 175 -2.48 -15.51 4.60
CA LEU A 175 -3.61 -14.60 4.46
C LEU A 175 -4.83 -15.08 5.25
N GLY A 176 -4.97 -16.40 5.41
CA GLY A 176 -6.15 -17.05 5.96
C GLY A 176 -7.44 -16.70 5.20
N PRO A 177 -8.61 -17.13 5.71
CA PRO A 177 -9.90 -16.82 5.10
C PRO A 177 -10.19 -15.32 5.03
N ALA A 178 -9.79 -14.57 6.07
CA ALA A 178 -10.04 -13.13 6.16
C ALA A 178 -9.24 -12.34 5.11
N GLY A 179 -7.95 -12.66 4.91
CA GLY A 179 -7.11 -11.99 3.91
C GLY A 179 -7.51 -12.34 2.48
N ARG A 180 -7.86 -13.61 2.22
CA ARG A 180 -8.40 -14.05 0.93
C ARG A 180 -9.71 -13.34 0.59
N LYS A 181 -10.63 -13.21 1.57
CA LYS A 181 -11.86 -12.41 1.44
C LYS A 181 -11.57 -10.94 1.18
N ALA A 182 -10.60 -10.35 1.88
CA ALA A 182 -10.22 -8.95 1.69
C ALA A 182 -9.73 -8.66 0.26
N ILE A 183 -8.94 -9.58 -0.32
CA ILE A 183 -8.47 -9.47 -1.71
C ILE A 183 -9.65 -9.55 -2.68
N ALA A 184 -10.54 -10.54 -2.53
CA ALA A 184 -11.71 -10.68 -3.38
C ALA A 184 -12.60 -9.43 -3.32
N GLU A 185 -12.90 -8.94 -2.11
CA GLU A 185 -13.71 -7.73 -1.89
C GLU A 185 -13.10 -6.50 -2.56
N LEU A 186 -11.77 -6.29 -2.44
CA LEU A 186 -11.09 -5.16 -3.05
C LEU A 186 -11.17 -5.20 -4.58
N LEU A 187 -10.94 -6.38 -5.18
CA LEU A 187 -11.01 -6.58 -6.62
C LEU A 187 -12.44 -6.39 -7.15
N ASP A 188 -13.44 -6.95 -6.46
CA ASP A 188 -14.84 -6.80 -6.84
C ASP A 188 -15.31 -5.33 -6.76
N ARG A 189 -14.96 -4.61 -5.69
CA ARG A 189 -15.24 -3.16 -5.60
C ARG A 189 -14.52 -2.35 -6.67
N GLY A 190 -13.26 -2.69 -6.94
CA GLY A 190 -12.48 -2.03 -7.99
C GLY A 190 -13.08 -2.21 -9.39
N TYR A 191 -13.61 -3.40 -9.68
CA TYR A 191 -14.36 -3.68 -10.90
C TYR A 191 -15.69 -2.92 -10.94
N ALA A 192 -16.48 -2.98 -9.86
CA ALA A 192 -17.78 -2.29 -9.78
C ALA A 192 -17.64 -0.76 -9.94
N ALA A 193 -16.53 -0.18 -9.47
CA ALA A 193 -16.21 1.24 -9.65
C ALA A 193 -15.59 1.59 -11.01
N GLY A 194 -15.43 0.61 -11.91
CA GLY A 194 -14.84 0.79 -13.24
C GLY A 194 -13.35 1.12 -13.26
N VAL A 195 -12.64 0.90 -12.14
CA VAL A 195 -11.18 1.11 -12.04
C VAL A 195 -10.43 -0.10 -12.58
N ILE A 196 -10.91 -1.30 -12.26
CA ILE A 196 -10.40 -2.56 -12.81
C ILE A 196 -11.26 -2.90 -14.03
N PRO A 197 -10.67 -3.17 -15.22
CA PRO A 197 -11.44 -3.31 -16.46
C PRO A 197 -12.24 -4.62 -16.55
N HIS A 198 -11.81 -5.65 -15.82
CA HIS A 198 -12.42 -6.98 -15.86
C HIS A 198 -12.56 -7.51 -14.44
N ARG A 199 -13.65 -8.24 -14.19
CA ARG A 199 -13.81 -8.93 -12.92
C ARG A 199 -12.73 -10.01 -12.79
N VAL A 200 -12.05 -10.03 -11.64
CA VAL A 200 -10.98 -10.97 -11.35
C VAL A 200 -11.39 -11.84 -10.17
N GLU A 201 -11.41 -13.16 -10.38
CA GLU A 201 -11.51 -14.12 -9.29
C GLU A 201 -10.08 -14.53 -8.90
N PRO A 202 -9.60 -14.16 -7.69
CA PRO A 202 -8.25 -14.49 -7.27
C PRO A 202 -8.14 -15.99 -6.99
N GLU A 203 -7.14 -16.61 -7.60
CA GLU A 203 -6.69 -17.95 -7.25
C GLU A 203 -5.46 -17.86 -6.37
N PHE A 204 -5.36 -18.81 -5.45
CA PHE A 204 -4.29 -18.85 -4.48
C PHE A 204 -3.61 -20.21 -4.56
N VAL A 205 -2.29 -20.21 -4.40
CA VAL A 205 -1.56 -21.46 -4.18
C VAL A 205 -2.10 -22.08 -2.88
N ALA A 206 -2.41 -23.38 -2.92
CA ALA A 206 -3.01 -24.11 -1.80
C ALA A 206 -2.17 -24.01 -0.52
N ASP A 207 -2.83 -24.25 0.63
CA ASP A 207 -2.18 -24.29 1.95
C ASP A 207 -1.25 -25.52 2.10
#